data_AF-A0A410RSA6-F1
#
_entry.id   AF-A0A410RSA6-F1
#
_cell.length_a   1.000
_cell.length_b   1.000
_cell.length_c   1.000
_cell.angle_alpha   90.00
_cell.angle_beta   90.00
_cell.angle_gamma   90.00
#
_symmetry.space_group_name_H-M   'P 1'
#
loop_
_entity.id
_entity.type
_entity.pdbx_description
1 polymer ?
#
loop_
_entity_poly.entity_id
_entity_poly.type
_entity_poly.pdbx_seq_one_letter_code
_entity_poly.pdbx_strand_id
1 'polypeptide(L)' 'MLRMQKDDIAGLYFAVTSPEHRGKGVYSSMVGRACVDAREADCSAITCQVSTGSSLLALDLRLGLKPFFRARIYRR' A
#
# COMPACT_ATOMS: atom_id res chain seq x y z
N MET A 1 -21.38 -16.29 -14.71
CA MET A 1 -20.13 -15.70 -15.23
C MET A 1 -19.91 -14.41 -14.47
N LEU A 2 -18.96 -14.37 -13.51
CA LEU A 2 -18.68 -13.14 -12.75
C LEU A 2 -18.15 -12.10 -13.73
N ARG A 3 -18.95 -11.06 -13.96
CA ARG A 3 -18.52 -9.87 -14.69
C ARG A 3 -17.54 -9.16 -13.76
N MET A 4 -16.24 -9.35 -13.96
CA MET A 4 -15.24 -8.47 -13.35
C MET A 4 -15.47 -7.09 -13.98
N GLN A 5 -16.30 -6.28 -13.34
CA GLN A 5 -16.15 -4.84 -13.46
C GLN A 5 -14.69 -4.57 -13.05
N LYS A 6 -13.95 -3.84 -13.87
CA LYS A 6 -12.62 -3.38 -13.49
C LYS A 6 -12.86 -2.43 -12.32
N ASP A 7 -12.83 -2.98 -11.12
CA ASP A 7 -12.81 -2.18 -9.93
C ASP A 7 -11.57 -1.29 -10.03
N ASP A 8 -11.75 0.03 -9.97
CA ASP A 8 -10.62 0.95 -9.99
C ASP A 8 -9.84 0.74 -8.68
N ILE A 9 -8.58 0.36 -8.83
CA ILE A 9 -7.68 0.03 -7.72
C ILE A 9 -6.54 1.04 -7.74
N ALA A 10 -6.40 1.79 -6.65
CA ALA A 10 -5.27 2.68 -6.44
C ALA A 10 -4.00 1.89 -6.09
N GLY A 11 -2.85 2.40 -6.52
CA GLY A 11 -1.53 1.81 -6.26
C GLY A 11 -0.61 2.77 -5.50
N LEU A 12 -0.08 2.33 -4.36
CA LEU A 12 1.06 2.95 -3.68
C LEU A 12 2.35 2.40 -4.29
N TYR A 13 3.02 3.22 -5.11
CA TYR A 13 4.27 2.81 -5.77
C TYR A 13 5.48 2.92 -4.84
N PHE A 14 5.73 4.11 -4.28
CA PHE A 14 6.85 4.34 -3.39
C PHE A 14 6.46 5.33 -2.28
N ALA A 15 6.70 4.95 -1.04
CA ALA A 15 6.57 5.81 0.13
C ALA A 15 7.88 5.73 0.92
N VAL A 16 8.61 6.84 0.94
CA VAL A 16 9.94 6.94 1.56
C VAL A 16 9.93 8.08 2.57
N THR A 17 10.46 7.81 3.75
CA THR A 17 10.70 8.83 4.77
C THR A 17 12.21 9.00 4.93
N SER A 18 12.69 10.24 4.84
CA SER A 18 14.11 10.51 5.04
C SER A 18 14.55 10.11 6.45
N PRO A 19 15.81 9.67 6.65
CA PRO A 19 16.28 9.10 7.92
C PRO A 19 15.94 9.94 9.16
N GLU A 20 16.13 11.26 9.06
CA GLU A 20 15.89 12.25 10.11
C GLU A 20 14.41 12.46 10.45
N HIS A 21 13.49 11.93 9.63
CA HIS A 21 12.04 11.97 9.85
C HIS A 21 11.43 10.61 10.21
N ARG A 22 12.23 9.55 10.30
CA ARG A 22 11.75 8.23 10.72
C ARG A 22 11.28 8.25 12.17
N GLY A 23 10.28 7.43 12.48
CA GLY A 23 9.68 7.37 13.83
C GLY A 23 8.79 8.56 14.20
N LYS A 24 8.64 9.56 13.32
CA LYS A 24 7.80 10.75 13.56
C LYS A 24 6.39 10.64 12.95
N GLY A 25 5.97 9.45 12.55
CA GLY A 25 4.63 9.22 11.97
C GLY A 25 4.44 9.67 10.51
N VAL A 26 5.46 10.25 9.85
CA VAL A 26 5.36 10.77 8.47
C VAL A 26 4.83 9.71 7.49
N TYR A 27 5.38 8.50 7.54
CA TYR A 27 4.93 7.38 6.70
C TYR A 27 3.43 7.11 6.87
N SER A 28 2.98 6.98 8.11
CA SER A 28 1.58 6.71 8.45
C SER A 28 0.65 7.82 7.97
N SER A 29 1.05 9.09 8.12
CA SER A 29 0.27 10.22 7.60
C SER A 29 0.17 10.21 6.07
N MET A 30 1.27 9.89 5.36
CA MET A 30 1.25 9.78 3.90
C MET A 30 0.34 8.65 3.42
N VAL A 31 0.47 7.45 4.00
CA VAL A 31 -0.40 6.32 3.64
C VAL A 31 -1.85 6.62 3.98
N GLY A 32 -2.11 7.25 5.13
CA GLY A 32 -3.44 7.71 5.52
C GLY A 32 -4.06 8.66 4.51
N ARG A 33 -3.30 9.67 4.04
CA ARG A 33 -3.77 10.58 3.00
C ARG A 33 -4.02 9.87 1.67
N ALA A 34 -3.13 8.96 1.25
CA ALA A 34 -3.33 8.20 0.02
C ALA A 34 -4.60 7.31 0.07
N CYS A 35 -4.95 6.77 1.23
CA CYS A 35 -6.22 6.07 1.42
C CYS A 35 -7.43 7.01 1.27
N VAL A 36 -7.32 8.27 1.72
CA VAL A 36 -8.37 9.27 1.51
C VAL A 36 -8.46 9.62 0.03
N ASP A 37 -7.34 9.88 -0.65
CA ASP A 37 -7.29 10.19 -2.08
C ASP A 37 -7.91 9.08 -2.94
N ALA A 38 -7.60 7.81 -2.62
CA ALA A 38 -8.19 6.67 -3.31
C ALA A 38 -9.72 6.62 -3.16
N ARG A 39 -10.24 6.93 -1.97
CA ARG A 39 -11.70 7.00 -1.75
C ARG A 39 -12.34 8.17 -2.46
N GLU A 40 -11.70 9.34 -2.46
CA GLU A 40 -12.18 10.53 -3.18
C GLU A 40 -12.18 10.30 -4.70
N ALA A 41 -11.32 9.41 -5.20
CA ALA A 41 -11.28 8.97 -6.59
C ALA A 41 -12.19 7.75 -6.88
N ASP A 42 -13.14 7.42 -6.00
CA ASP A 42 -14.06 6.28 -6.12
C ASP A 42 -13.36 4.92 -6.35
N CYS A 43 -12.11 4.77 -5.89
CA CYS A 43 -11.41 3.49 -5.96
C CYS A 43 -12.00 2.50 -4.94
N SER A 44 -12.20 1.28 -5.41
CA SER A 44 -12.65 0.14 -4.60
C SER A 44 -11.65 -0.29 -3.52
N ALA A 45 -10.36 -0.08 -3.80
CA ALA A 45 -9.26 -0.55 -2.98
C ALA A 45 -7.98 0.25 -3.26
N ILE A 46 -7.03 0.15 -2.34
CA ILE A 46 -5.66 0.61 -2.49
C ILE A 46 -4.71 -0.56 -2.24
N THR A 47 -3.66 -0.68 -3.04
CA THR A 47 -2.68 -1.76 -2.94
C THR A 47 -1.26 -1.22 -2.88
N CYS A 48 -0.37 -1.95 -2.22
CA CYS A 48 1.07 -1.69 -2.23
C CYS A 48 1.81 -3.02 -2.41
N GLN A 49 3.02 -2.95 -2.96
CA GLN A 49 3.93 -4.09 -2.96
C GLN A 49 5.02 -3.84 -1.93
N VAL A 50 5.22 -4.83 -1.07
CA VAL A 50 6.22 -4.77 0.00
C VAL A 50 7.00 -6.07 0.09
N SER A 51 8.29 -5.98 0.37
CA SER A 51 9.14 -7.15 0.59
C SER A 51 8.82 -7.78 1.95
N THR A 52 8.71 -9.11 1.96
CA THR A 52 8.59 -9.90 3.20
C THR A 52 9.74 -9.56 4.15
N GLY A 53 9.44 -9.33 5.43
CA GLY A 53 10.43 -9.03 6.47
C GLY A 53 10.91 -7.58 6.50
N SER A 54 10.44 -6.71 5.60
CA SER A 54 10.76 -5.28 5.68
C SER A 54 10.06 -4.59 6.86
N SER A 55 10.65 -3.51 7.36
CA SER A 55 10.01 -2.65 8.38
C SER A 55 8.71 -2.00 7.87
N LEU A 56 8.58 -1.81 6.56
CA LEU A 56 7.36 -1.31 5.92
C LEU A 56 6.20 -2.27 6.07
N LEU A 57 6.42 -3.59 5.91
CA LEU A 57 5.36 -4.58 6.07
C LEU A 57 4.72 -4.48 7.47
N ALA A 58 5.51 -4.28 8.52
CA ALA A 58 4.97 -4.12 9.87
C ALA A 58 4.16 -2.83 10.04
N LEU A 59 4.55 -1.75 9.35
CA LEU A 59 3.82 -0.48 9.36
C LEU A 59 2.50 -0.59 8.58
N ASP A 60 2.52 -1.19 7.40
CA ASP A 60 1.33 -1.42 6.56
C ASP A 60 0.28 -2.24 7.31
N LEU A 61 0.69 -3.31 7.99
CA LEU A 61 -0.19 -4.12 8.83
C LEU A 61 -0.80 -3.32 9.98
N ARG A 62 -0.03 -2.44 10.63
CA ARG A 62 -0.54 -1.55 11.70
C ARG A 62 -1.54 -0.51 11.18
N LEU A 63 -1.42 -0.13 9.92
CA LEU A 63 -2.33 0.79 9.24
C LEU A 63 -3.58 0.09 8.68
N GLY A 64 -3.70 -1.22 8.88
CA GLY A 64 -4.88 -2.01 8.49
C GLY A 64 -4.83 -2.57 7.07
N LEU A 65 -3.71 -2.42 6.35
CA LEU A 65 -3.50 -3.14 5.09
C LEU A 65 -3.35 -4.63 5.39
N LYS A 66 -3.83 -5.47 4.47
CA LYS A 66 -3.84 -6.93 4.63
C LYS A 66 -3.04 -7.59 3.51
N PRO A 67 -2.29 -8.67 3.78
CA PRO A 67 -1.70 -9.47 2.73
C PRO A 67 -2.80 -10.02 1.81
N PHE A 68 -2.71 -9.75 0.52
CA PHE A 68 -3.67 -10.24 -0.46
C PHE A 68 -3.10 -11.42 -1.27
N PHE A 69 -1.89 -11.26 -1.80
CA PHE A 69 -1.17 -12.34 -2.48
C PHE A 69 0.34 -12.15 -2.36
N ARG A 70 1.11 -13.18 -2.74
CA ARG A 70 2.57 -13.13 -2.84
C ARG A 70 3.00 -13.34 -4.28
N ALA A 71 3.61 -12.31 -4.87
CA ALA A 71 4.16 -12.40 -6.22
C ALA A 71 5.37 -13.35 -6.25
N ARG A 72 5.43 -14.25 -7.24
CA ARG A 72 6.63 -15.04 -7.54
C ARG A 72 7.56 -14.20 -8.42
N ILE A 73 8.79 -14.00 -7.97
CA ILE A 73 9.81 -13.32 -8.76
C ILE A 73 10.56 -14.39 -9.55
N TYR A 74 10.40 -14.38 -10.87
CA TYR A 74 11.19 -15.22 -11.78
C TYR A 74 12.40 -14.42 -12.25
N ARG A 75 13.61 -14.98 -12.08
CA ARG A 75 14.83 -14.41 -12.68
C ARG A 75 14.99 -14.97 -14.09
N ARG A 76 15.36 -14.12 -15.05
CA ARG A 76 15.82 -14.53 -16.38
C ARG A 76 17.31 -14.82 -16.33
#